data_AF-A0A8J9S668-F1
#
_entry.id   AF-A0A8J9S668-F1
#
_cell.length_a   1.000
_cell.length_b   1.000
_cell.length_c   1.000
_cell.angle_alpha   90.00
_cell.angle_beta   90.00
_cell.angle_gamma   90.00
#
_symmetry.space_group_name_H-M   'P 1'
#
loop_
_entity.id
_entity.type
_entity.pdbx_description
1 polymer ?
#
loop_
_entity_poly.entity_id
_entity_poly.type
_entity_poly.pdbx_seq_one_letter_code
_entity_poly.pdbx_strand_id
1 'polypeptide(L)'
;MWCYAPTLESQKDPPRWVFLLNAIAILLYQTLDNMDGKQARRTGSSSPLGLLFDHGCDAVNSLFGSANWIVAMALNPLHDVSLCFVILFGPYALFYVGTWEEYHTGKLILPIVNGPNEGLIGGALMSLTSYMYGPTFWLQNNWWSEVLAPLLTPILPSSLLTILPESGLRNADLLVLASSVGFFQEISFKILHLLQLYGAH
;
A
#
# COMPACT_ATOMS: atom_id res chain seq x y z
N MET A 1 -17.15 -0.17 2.29
CA MET A 1 -16.53 -0.24 3.64
C MET A 1 -16.95 0.95 4.51
N TRP A 2 -16.83 2.18 4.00
CA TRP A 2 -17.19 3.43 4.68
C TRP A 2 -18.58 3.50 5.35
N CYS A 3 -19.64 2.94 4.75
CA CYS A 3 -20.97 2.90 5.39
C CYS A 3 -21.00 2.06 6.69
N TYR A 4 -20.06 1.13 6.85
CA TYR A 4 -19.97 0.25 8.03
C TYR A 4 -18.93 0.74 9.05
N ALA A 5 -17.95 1.54 8.62
CA ALA A 5 -16.91 2.11 9.48
C ALA A 5 -16.63 3.57 9.09
N PRO A 6 -17.58 4.49 9.28
CA PRO A 6 -17.46 5.88 8.80
C PRO A 6 -16.41 6.68 9.57
N THR A 7 -16.14 6.31 10.82
CA THR A 7 -15.14 6.93 11.70
C THR A 7 -13.81 6.18 11.69
N LEU A 8 -13.68 5.11 10.90
CA LEU A 8 -12.61 4.09 10.95
C LEU A 8 -12.54 3.32 12.29
N GLU A 9 -13.07 3.88 13.37
CA GLU A 9 -13.36 3.23 14.64
C GLU A 9 -14.64 2.39 14.52
N SER A 10 -14.52 1.15 14.06
CA SER A 10 -15.67 0.24 14.07
C SER A 10 -15.81 -0.38 15.47
N GLN A 11 -16.88 -0.04 16.20
CA GLN A 11 -17.31 -0.80 17.40
C GLN A 11 -17.78 -2.22 17.05
N LYS A 12 -18.12 -2.46 15.78
CA LYS A 12 -18.58 -3.73 15.24
C LYS A 12 -17.97 -3.97 13.87
N ASP A 13 -17.27 -5.08 13.73
CA ASP A 13 -16.61 -5.47 12.49
C ASP A 13 -17.57 -5.39 11.28
N PRO A 14 -17.14 -4.77 10.17
CA PRO A 14 -17.90 -4.76 8.94
C PRO A 14 -18.25 -6.18 8.48
N PRO A 15 -19.40 -6.40 7.82
CA PRO A 15 -19.74 -7.69 7.25
C PRO A 15 -18.64 -8.20 6.31
N ARG A 16 -18.27 -9.48 6.44
CA ARG A 16 -17.09 -10.05 5.76
C ARG A 16 -17.13 -9.89 4.24
N TRP A 17 -18.32 -9.98 3.64
CA TRP A 17 -18.52 -9.82 2.20
C TRP A 17 -18.05 -8.47 1.65
N VAL A 18 -18.01 -7.43 2.48
CA VAL A 18 -17.53 -6.11 2.07
C VAL A 18 -16.03 -6.15 1.75
N PHE A 19 -15.24 -6.97 2.47
CA PHE A 19 -13.83 -7.17 2.17
C PHE A 19 -13.62 -7.99 0.89
N LEU A 20 -14.47 -8.99 0.63
CA LEU A 20 -14.45 -9.74 -0.63
C LEU A 20 -14.77 -8.82 -1.82
N LEU A 21 -15.82 -8.00 -1.70
CA LEU A 21 -16.18 -7.02 -2.72
C LEU A 21 -15.05 -6.03 -2.97
N ASN A 22 -14.37 -5.57 -1.91
CA ASN A 22 -13.21 -4.68 -2.03
C ASN A 22 -12.03 -5.34 -2.75
N ALA A 23 -11.71 -6.60 -2.43
CA ALA A 23 -10.65 -7.35 -3.11
C ALA A 23 -10.95 -7.48 -4.61
N ILE A 24 -12.18 -7.84 -4.97
CA ILE A 24 -12.62 -7.92 -6.38
C ILE A 24 -12.55 -6.54 -7.05
N ALA A 25 -13.02 -5.49 -6.38
CA ALA A 25 -13.01 -4.13 -6.92
C ALA A 25 -11.58 -3.63 -7.17
N ILE A 26 -10.62 -3.91 -6.28
CA ILE A 26 -9.21 -3.54 -6.46
C ILE A 26 -8.61 -4.25 -7.68
N LEU A 27 -8.87 -5.55 -7.84
CA LEU A 27 -8.34 -6.31 -8.99
C LEU A 27 -8.97 -5.88 -10.32
N LEU A 28 -10.27 -5.57 -10.30
CA LEU A 28 -10.94 -4.99 -11.47
C LEU A 28 -10.38 -3.62 -11.80
N TYR A 29 -10.21 -2.75 -10.80
CA TYR A 29 -9.56 -1.44 -10.96
C TYR A 29 -8.20 -1.60 -11.62
N GLN A 30 -7.31 -2.40 -11.03
CA GLN A 30 -5.96 -2.64 -11.55
C GLN A 30 -5.98 -3.11 -13.01
N THR A 31 -6.93 -3.99 -13.36
CA THR A 31 -7.03 -4.51 -14.72
C THR A 31 -7.49 -3.43 -15.70
N LEU A 32 -8.50 -2.65 -15.34
CA LEU A 32 -9.08 -1.62 -16.19
C LEU A 32 -8.12 -0.44 -16.39
N ASP A 33 -7.46 -0.03 -15.32
CA ASP A 33 -6.40 0.96 -15.28
C ASP A 33 -5.26 0.58 -16.26
N ASN A 34 -4.72 -0.63 -16.13
CA ASN A 34 -3.69 -1.11 -17.06
C ASN A 34 -4.13 -1.29 -18.54
N MET A 35 -5.43 -1.19 -18.83
CA MET A 35 -6.00 -1.32 -20.17
C MET A 35 -6.19 0.00 -20.89
N ASP A 36 -6.36 1.11 -20.19
CA ASP A 36 -6.85 2.37 -20.79
C ASP A 36 -5.80 3.01 -21.72
N GLY A 37 -4.53 3.10 -21.31
CA GLY A 37 -3.44 3.65 -22.10
C GLY A 37 -3.06 2.74 -23.26
N LYS A 38 -3.19 1.42 -23.08
CA LYS A 38 -3.04 0.45 -24.19
C LYS A 38 -4.12 0.66 -25.24
N GLN A 39 -5.35 0.86 -24.81
CA GLN A 39 -6.46 1.11 -25.72
C GLN A 39 -6.32 2.48 -26.39
N ALA A 40 -5.96 3.54 -25.67
CA ALA A 40 -5.76 4.88 -26.22
C ALA A 40 -4.68 4.90 -27.32
N ARG A 41 -3.57 4.16 -27.12
CA ARG A 41 -2.53 3.98 -28.15
C ARG A 41 -3.06 3.20 -29.37
N ARG A 42 -3.86 2.16 -29.15
CA ARG A 42 -4.45 1.35 -30.22
C ARG A 42 -5.45 2.14 -31.07
N THR A 43 -6.25 3.01 -30.46
CA THR A 43 -7.28 3.81 -31.14
C THR A 43 -6.76 5.15 -31.64
N GLY A 44 -5.50 5.51 -31.36
CA GLY A 44 -4.93 6.81 -31.71
C GLY A 44 -5.52 7.99 -30.93
N SER A 45 -6.09 7.74 -29.76
CA SER A 45 -6.77 8.73 -28.92
C SER A 45 -5.95 9.16 -27.69
N SER A 46 -4.65 8.88 -27.67
CA SER A 46 -3.73 9.35 -26.62
C SER A 46 -3.71 10.88 -26.57
N SER A 47 -3.85 11.46 -25.37
CA SER A 47 -3.80 12.91 -25.17
C SER A 47 -3.25 13.27 -23.77
N PRO A 48 -2.67 14.47 -23.58
CA PRO A 48 -2.27 14.96 -22.26
C PRO A 48 -3.43 15.03 -21.26
N LEU A 49 -4.64 15.32 -21.73
CA LEU A 49 -5.84 15.33 -20.88
C LEU A 49 -6.22 13.91 -20.42
N GLY A 50 -6.08 12.92 -21.30
CA GLY A 50 -6.29 11.51 -20.94
C GLY A 50 -5.34 11.05 -19.84
N LEU A 51 -4.05 11.39 -19.98
CA LEU A 51 -3.02 11.11 -18.95
C LEU A 51 -3.34 11.80 -17.62
N LEU A 52 -3.75 13.07 -17.65
CA LEU A 52 -4.16 13.79 -16.44
C LEU A 52 -5.36 13.13 -15.75
N PHE A 53 -6.33 12.63 -16.53
CA PHE A 53 -7.51 11.98 -15.99
C PHE A 53 -7.21 10.61 -15.38
N ASP A 54 -6.37 9.82 -16.04
CA ASP A 54 -5.85 8.53 -15.56
C ASP A 54 -5.15 8.69 -14.21
N HIS A 55 -4.11 9.55 -14.15
CA HIS A 55 -3.39 9.86 -12.91
C HIS A 55 -4.28 10.49 -11.83
N GLY A 56 -5.27 11.29 -12.24
CA GLY A 56 -6.25 11.85 -11.31
C GLY A 56 -7.12 10.77 -10.66
N CYS A 57 -7.54 9.76 -11.43
CA CYS A 57 -8.27 8.60 -10.91
C CYS A 57 -7.41 7.77 -9.97
N ASP A 58 -6.15 7.53 -10.32
CA ASP A 58 -5.15 6.87 -9.47
C ASP A 58 -4.97 7.57 -8.12
N ALA A 59 -4.82 8.90 -8.14
CA ALA A 59 -4.65 9.68 -6.93
C ALA A 59 -5.88 9.59 -6.01
N VAL A 60 -7.09 9.58 -6.57
CA VAL A 60 -8.34 9.44 -5.78
C VAL A 60 -8.49 8.01 -5.26
N ASN A 61 -8.22 7.01 -6.10
CA ASN A 61 -8.31 5.60 -5.73
C ASN A 61 -7.29 5.25 -4.63
N SER A 62 -6.09 5.84 -4.67
CA SER A 62 -5.08 5.71 -3.61
C SER A 62 -5.62 6.18 -2.25
N LEU A 63 -6.35 7.31 -2.19
CA LEU A 63 -6.95 7.82 -0.94
C LEU A 63 -7.90 6.80 -0.31
N PHE A 64 -8.89 6.39 -1.11
CA PHE A 64 -9.98 5.56 -0.64
C PHE A 64 -9.52 4.11 -0.44
N GLY A 65 -8.56 3.65 -1.25
CA GLY A 65 -7.88 2.38 -1.13
C GLY A 65 -7.15 2.28 0.21
N SER A 66 -6.30 3.26 0.55
CA SER A 66 -5.60 3.31 1.83
C SER A 66 -6.57 3.33 3.02
N ALA A 67 -7.65 4.10 2.95
CA ALA A 67 -8.67 4.10 3.99
C ALA A 67 -9.38 2.74 4.13
N ASN A 68 -9.69 2.07 3.01
CA ASN A 68 -10.25 0.72 3.03
C ASN A 68 -9.26 -0.29 3.65
N TRP A 69 -7.95 -0.12 3.44
CA TRP A 69 -6.93 -0.97 4.05
C TRP A 69 -6.83 -0.79 5.57
N ILE A 70 -6.93 0.46 6.06
CA ILE A 70 -7.02 0.75 7.50
C ILE A 70 -8.20 -0.02 8.13
N VAL A 71 -9.38 0.03 7.49
CA VAL A 71 -10.57 -0.70 7.95
C VAL A 71 -10.38 -2.22 7.83
N ALA A 72 -9.79 -2.71 6.73
CA ALA A 72 -9.54 -4.13 6.53
C ALA A 72 -8.62 -4.71 7.60
N MET A 73 -7.68 -3.91 8.12
CA MET A 73 -6.74 -4.29 9.17
C MET A 73 -7.26 -4.04 10.60
N ALA A 74 -8.47 -3.51 10.75
CA ALA A 74 -9.03 -3.08 12.04
C ALA A 74 -8.11 -2.14 12.84
N LEU A 75 -7.35 -1.29 12.13
CA LEU A 75 -6.47 -0.31 12.77
C LEU A 75 -7.31 0.86 13.29
N ASN A 76 -6.95 1.33 14.48
CA ASN A 76 -7.61 2.47 15.09
C ASN A 76 -6.73 3.72 14.92
N PRO A 77 -7.18 4.77 14.20
CA PRO A 77 -6.36 5.97 13.98
C PRO A 77 -5.89 6.68 15.25
N LEU A 78 -6.56 6.53 16.40
CA LEU A 78 -6.15 7.12 17.68
C LEU A 78 -5.04 6.33 18.37
N HIS A 79 -4.97 5.02 18.18
CA HIS A 79 -3.98 4.14 18.82
C HIS A 79 -2.84 3.74 17.87
N ASP A 80 -3.14 3.62 16.58
CA ASP A 80 -2.26 3.16 15.51
C ASP A 80 -1.88 4.30 14.56
N VAL A 81 -1.73 5.53 15.09
CA VAL A 81 -1.49 6.76 14.31
C VAL A 81 -0.37 6.57 13.30
N SER A 82 0.77 6.01 13.72
CA SER A 82 1.95 5.83 12.87
C SER A 82 1.70 4.84 11.73
N LEU A 83 1.02 3.71 11.99
CA LEU A 83 0.68 2.74 10.95
C LEU A 83 -0.32 3.36 9.95
N CYS A 84 -1.37 4.00 10.47
CA CYS A 84 -2.37 4.67 9.63
C CYS A 84 -1.73 5.75 8.76
N PHE A 85 -0.78 6.52 9.32
CA PHE A 85 -0.02 7.52 8.57
C PHE A 85 0.76 6.89 7.42
N VAL A 86 1.49 5.80 7.66
CA VAL A 86 2.26 5.12 6.61
C VAL A 86 1.34 4.53 5.54
N ILE A 87 0.24 3.88 5.93
CA ILE A 87 -0.73 3.29 4.98
C ILE A 87 -1.38 4.38 4.12
N LEU A 88 -1.69 5.54 4.72
CA LEU A 88 -2.31 6.64 4.01
C LEU A 88 -1.30 7.35 3.09
N PHE A 89 -0.16 7.80 3.62
CA PHE A 89 0.76 8.68 2.89
C PHE A 89 1.84 7.94 2.09
N GLY A 90 2.13 6.67 2.40
CA GLY A 90 3.15 5.88 1.70
C GLY A 90 2.87 5.73 0.20
N PRO A 91 1.68 5.23 -0.20
CA PRO A 91 1.29 5.15 -1.61
C PRO A 91 1.31 6.51 -2.33
N TYR A 92 0.91 7.59 -1.63
CA TYR A 92 0.98 8.94 -2.19
C TYR A 92 2.40 9.43 -2.43
N ALA A 93 3.32 9.14 -1.51
CA ALA A 93 4.72 9.51 -1.68
C ALA A 93 5.32 8.82 -2.91
N LEU A 94 5.02 7.52 -3.10
CA LEU A 94 5.41 6.77 -4.29
C LEU A 94 4.82 7.36 -5.57
N PHE A 95 3.51 7.60 -5.57
CA PHE A 95 2.79 8.16 -6.71
C PHE A 95 3.34 9.55 -7.09
N TYR A 96 3.57 10.41 -6.10
CA TYR A 96 4.14 11.74 -6.30
C TYR A 96 5.53 11.67 -6.92
N VAL A 97 6.42 10.85 -6.38
CA VAL A 97 7.80 10.72 -6.90
C VAL A 97 7.80 10.12 -8.31
N GLY A 98 6.91 9.15 -8.59
CA GLY A 98 6.73 8.59 -9.94
C GLY A 98 6.24 9.64 -10.94
N THR A 99 5.24 10.44 -10.58
CA THR A 99 4.73 11.53 -11.41
C THR A 99 5.77 12.63 -11.61
N TRP A 100 6.56 12.93 -10.58
CA TRP A 100 7.65 13.89 -10.65
C TRP A 100 8.77 13.43 -11.60
N GLU A 101 9.08 12.13 -11.59
CA GLU A 101 10.01 11.53 -12.55
C GLU A 101 9.49 11.61 -13.98
N GLU A 102 8.23 11.27 -14.19
CA GLU A 102 7.59 11.38 -15.51
C GLU A 102 7.57 12.82 -16.02
N TYR A 103 7.30 13.80 -15.15
CA TYR A 103 7.32 15.21 -15.52
C TYR A 103 8.68 15.65 -16.09
N HIS A 104 9.79 15.18 -15.52
CA HIS A 104 11.13 15.53 -15.99
C HIS A 104 11.57 14.73 -17.21
N THR A 105 11.27 13.42 -17.23
CA THR A 105 11.75 12.49 -18.26
C THR A 105 10.83 12.40 -19.48
N GLY A 106 9.58 12.85 -19.36
CA GLY A 106 8.52 12.70 -20.36
C GLY A 106 8.03 11.27 -20.57
N LYS A 107 8.39 10.34 -19.67
CA LYS A 107 8.00 8.93 -19.73
C LYS A 107 7.76 8.37 -18.33
N LEU A 108 6.69 7.62 -18.15
CA LEU A 108 6.46 6.84 -16.95
C LEU A 108 7.41 5.62 -16.93
N ILE A 109 8.42 5.64 -16.05
CA ILE A 109 9.40 4.56 -15.92
C ILE A 109 8.97 3.64 -14.78
N LEU A 110 8.46 2.46 -15.15
CA LEU A 110 8.04 1.43 -14.21
C LEU A 110 8.99 0.22 -14.28
N PRO A 111 9.71 -0.10 -13.20
CA PRO A 111 10.41 -1.36 -13.08
C PRO A 111 9.44 -2.55 -13.04
N ILE A 112 9.99 -3.77 -13.09
CA ILE A 112 9.19 -5.01 -12.99
C ILE A 112 8.40 -5.02 -11.68
N VAL A 113 9.04 -4.60 -10.59
CA VAL A 113 8.41 -4.29 -9.31
C VAL A 113 8.41 -2.78 -9.20
N ASN A 114 7.24 -2.15 -9.25
CA ASN A 114 7.14 -0.69 -9.39
C ASN A 114 6.40 -0.01 -8.24
N GLY A 115 5.75 -0.77 -7.36
CA GLY A 115 4.98 -0.22 -6.25
C GLY A 115 3.48 -0.21 -6.55
N PRO A 116 2.97 0.56 -7.55
CA PRO A 116 1.54 0.57 -7.86
C PRO A 116 0.95 -0.82 -8.14
N ASN A 117 1.60 -1.63 -8.97
CA ASN A 117 1.07 -2.95 -9.34
C ASN A 117 1.07 -3.91 -8.15
N GLU A 118 2.20 -4.02 -7.45
CA GLU A 118 2.33 -4.91 -6.29
C GLU A 118 1.49 -4.42 -5.11
N GLY A 119 1.36 -3.11 -4.95
CA GLY A 119 0.56 -2.47 -3.91
C GLY A 119 -0.93 -2.77 -4.07
N LEU A 120 -1.47 -2.69 -5.29
CA LEU A 120 -2.87 -3.07 -5.56
C LEU A 120 -3.10 -4.57 -5.33
N ILE A 121 -2.19 -5.43 -5.79
CA ILE A 121 -2.26 -6.88 -5.51
C ILE A 121 -2.19 -7.14 -4.00
N GLY A 122 -1.25 -6.50 -3.29
CA GLY A 122 -1.09 -6.58 -1.85
C GLY A 122 -2.36 -6.13 -1.11
N GLY A 123 -2.96 -5.02 -1.53
CA GLY A 123 -4.22 -4.53 -0.99
C GLY A 123 -5.42 -5.44 -1.22
N ALA A 124 -5.46 -6.09 -2.38
CA ALA A 124 -6.47 -7.12 -2.67
C ALA A 124 -6.27 -8.36 -1.78
N LEU A 125 -5.03 -8.84 -1.62
CA LEU A 125 -4.68 -9.95 -0.72
C LEU A 125 -4.97 -9.62 0.75
N MET A 126 -4.73 -8.38 1.16
CA MET A 126 -5.07 -7.91 2.50
C MET A 126 -6.59 -7.99 2.73
N SER A 127 -7.37 -7.47 1.79
CA SER A 127 -8.82 -7.53 1.84
C SER A 127 -9.34 -8.97 1.82
N LEU A 128 -8.72 -9.85 1.03
CA LEU A 128 -9.08 -11.27 1.00
C LEU A 128 -8.76 -11.98 2.32
N THR A 129 -7.65 -11.65 2.96
CA THR A 129 -7.29 -12.14 4.29
C THR A 129 -8.34 -11.71 5.32
N SER A 130 -8.76 -10.44 5.31
CA SER A 130 -9.83 -9.96 6.20
C SER A 130 -11.19 -10.61 5.91
N TYR A 131 -11.46 -10.97 4.65
CA TYR A 131 -12.62 -11.79 4.31
C TYR A 131 -12.52 -13.21 4.91
N MET A 132 -11.39 -13.89 4.75
CA MET A 132 -11.19 -15.30 5.16
C MET A 132 -11.03 -15.50 6.66
N TYR A 133 -10.32 -14.60 7.34
CA TYR A 133 -9.95 -14.74 8.77
C TYR A 133 -10.58 -13.67 9.67
N GLY A 134 -11.11 -12.59 9.08
CA GLY A 134 -11.68 -11.46 9.81
C GLY A 134 -10.66 -10.34 10.00
N PRO A 135 -11.09 -9.08 10.20
CA PRO A 135 -10.17 -7.95 10.39
C PRO A 135 -9.24 -8.09 11.60
N THR A 136 -9.73 -8.72 12.68
CA THR A 136 -8.98 -8.94 13.92
C THR A 136 -7.76 -9.84 13.74
N PHE A 137 -7.68 -10.61 12.65
CA PHE A 137 -6.48 -11.36 12.27
C PHE A 137 -5.23 -10.47 12.21
N TRP A 138 -5.37 -9.23 11.76
CA TRP A 138 -4.26 -8.29 11.62
C TRP A 138 -3.73 -7.78 12.96
N LEU A 139 -4.55 -7.86 14.01
CA LEU A 139 -4.20 -7.48 15.38
C LEU A 139 -3.53 -8.63 16.16
N GLN A 140 -3.53 -9.84 15.60
CA GLN A 140 -2.81 -10.99 16.17
C GLN A 140 -1.31 -10.88 15.88
N ASN A 141 -0.50 -11.65 16.62
CA ASN A 141 0.96 -11.65 16.54
C ASN A 141 1.53 -13.00 16.06
N ASN A 142 0.72 -13.85 15.41
CA ASN A 142 1.13 -15.22 15.02
C ASN A 142 2.29 -15.23 14.01
N TRP A 143 2.37 -14.26 13.08
CA TRP A 143 3.56 -14.17 12.21
C TRP A 143 4.84 -13.89 13.00
N TRP A 144 4.73 -13.07 14.05
CA TRP A 144 5.87 -12.80 14.92
C TRP A 144 6.20 -14.02 15.78
N SER A 145 5.24 -14.55 16.53
CA SER A 145 5.49 -15.57 17.55
C SER A 145 5.82 -16.95 16.96
N GLU A 146 5.19 -17.33 15.85
CA GLU A 146 5.35 -18.68 15.26
C GLU A 146 6.45 -18.73 14.21
N VAL A 147 6.75 -17.62 13.54
CA VAL A 147 7.68 -17.60 12.40
C VAL A 147 8.91 -16.75 12.68
N LEU A 148 8.76 -15.45 12.92
CA LEU A 148 9.92 -14.55 12.96
C LEU A 148 10.72 -14.65 14.25
N ALA A 149 10.08 -14.69 15.42
CA ALA A 149 10.77 -14.73 16.70
C ALA A 149 11.64 -16.00 16.84
N PRO A 150 11.19 -17.22 16.49
CA PRO A 150 12.05 -18.41 16.52
C PRO A 150 13.25 -18.32 15.58
N LEU A 151 13.09 -17.65 14.43
CA LEU A 151 14.17 -17.48 13.45
C LEU A 151 15.18 -16.40 13.84
N LEU A 152 14.71 -15.31 14.46
CA LEU A 152 15.51 -14.13 14.74
C LEU A 152 16.17 -14.16 16.13
N THR A 153 15.53 -14.74 17.14
CA THR A 153 16.08 -14.79 18.51
C THR A 153 17.48 -15.42 18.63
N PRO A 154 17.88 -16.43 17.82
CA PRO A 154 19.25 -16.95 17.87
C PRO A 154 20.29 -16.00 17.24
N ILE A 155 19.84 -15.05 16.41
CA ILE A 155 20.70 -14.19 15.59
C ILE A 155 20.80 -12.78 16.20
N LEU A 156 19.71 -12.30 16.78
CA LEU A 156 19.60 -10.92 17.27
C LEU A 156 20.37 -10.73 18.58
N PRO A 157 21.14 -9.64 18.72
CA PRO A 157 21.77 -9.30 19.99
C PRO A 157 20.70 -9.00 21.04
N SER A 158 20.99 -9.35 22.30
CA SER A 158 20.05 -9.22 23.42
C SER A 158 19.56 -7.78 23.63
N SER A 159 20.36 -6.79 23.25
CA SER A 159 20.00 -5.36 23.29
C SER A 159 18.89 -4.98 22.31
N LEU A 160 18.75 -5.69 21.19
CA LEU A 160 17.67 -5.45 20.24
C LEU A 160 16.37 -6.10 20.71
N LEU A 161 16.47 -7.25 21.38
CA LEU A 161 15.32 -7.95 21.96
C LEU A 161 14.65 -7.12 23.07
N THR A 162 15.40 -6.29 23.79
CA THR A 162 14.84 -5.37 24.81
C THR A 162 14.09 -4.16 24.24
N ILE A 163 14.24 -3.87 22.95
CA ILE A 163 13.53 -2.76 22.28
C ILE A 163 12.15 -3.22 21.78
N LEU A 164 11.99 -4.52 21.55
CA LEU A 164 10.75 -5.08 21.02
C LEU A 164 9.68 -5.17 22.11
N PRO A 165 8.39 -4.99 21.77
CA PRO A 165 7.30 -5.14 22.73
C PRO A 165 7.30 -6.57 23.31
N GLU A 166 7.04 -6.71 24.61
CA GLU A 166 6.94 -8.04 25.26
C GLU A 166 5.83 -8.89 24.64
N SER A 167 4.75 -8.25 24.18
CA SER A 167 3.65 -8.89 23.43
C SER A 167 4.04 -9.31 22.01
N GLY A 168 5.23 -8.94 21.53
CA GLY A 168 5.62 -9.07 20.12
C GLY A 168 4.95 -8.05 19.20
N LEU A 169 5.25 -8.18 17.91
CA LEU A 169 4.68 -7.35 16.84
C LEU A 169 3.43 -8.00 16.25
N ARG A 170 2.41 -7.19 15.95
CA ARG A 170 1.20 -7.67 15.26
C ARG A 170 1.48 -7.94 13.79
N ASN A 171 0.66 -8.75 13.14
CA ASN A 171 0.73 -9.01 11.71
C ASN A 171 0.64 -7.70 10.90
N ALA A 172 -0.21 -6.77 11.37
CA ALA A 172 -0.31 -5.43 10.80
C ALA A 172 1.03 -4.66 10.85
N ASP A 173 1.68 -4.65 12.01
CA ASP A 173 2.96 -3.95 12.21
C ASP A 173 4.01 -4.50 11.26
N LEU A 174 4.11 -5.84 11.16
CA LEU A 174 5.05 -6.52 10.28
C LEU A 174 4.81 -6.19 8.80
N LEU A 175 3.55 -6.19 8.35
CA LEU A 175 3.23 -5.89 6.96
C LEU A 175 3.55 -4.43 6.61
N VAL A 176 3.20 -3.49 7.50
CA VAL A 176 3.46 -2.06 7.29
C VAL A 176 4.97 -1.78 7.32
N LEU A 177 5.72 -2.41 8.22
CA LEU A 177 7.18 -2.30 8.27
C LEU A 177 7.82 -2.84 6.99
N ALA A 178 7.42 -4.02 6.53
CA ALA A 178 7.92 -4.60 5.28
C ALA A 178 7.62 -3.69 4.07
N SER A 179 6.40 -3.14 4.02
CA SER A 179 5.98 -2.22 2.96
C SER A 179 6.76 -0.91 2.99
N SER A 180 7.06 -0.39 4.20
CA SER A 180 7.83 0.85 4.38
C SER A 180 9.25 0.74 3.82
N VAL A 181 9.89 -0.41 3.97
CA VAL A 181 11.21 -0.68 3.36
C VAL A 181 11.12 -0.62 1.84
N GLY A 182 10.08 -1.24 1.26
CA GLY A 182 9.82 -1.17 -0.18
C GLY A 182 9.57 0.26 -0.67
N PHE A 183 8.77 1.04 0.06
CA PHE A 183 8.50 2.44 -0.27
C PHE A 183 9.78 3.28 -0.26
N PHE A 184 10.59 3.14 0.79
CA PHE A 184 11.85 3.86 0.93
C PHE A 184 12.83 3.51 -0.20
N GLN A 185 12.95 2.23 -0.54
CA GLN A 185 13.80 1.78 -1.63
C GLN A 185 13.40 2.41 -2.97
N GLU A 186 12.12 2.32 -3.35
CA GLU A 186 11.65 2.81 -4.65
C GLU A 186 11.75 4.33 -4.76
N ILE A 187 11.38 5.06 -3.68
CA ILE A 187 11.54 6.53 -3.62
C ILE A 187 13.01 6.90 -3.78
N SER A 188 13.92 6.21 -3.08
CA SER A 188 15.35 6.49 -3.15
C SER A 188 15.91 6.28 -4.55
N PHE A 189 15.52 5.19 -5.23
CA PHE A 189 15.98 4.91 -6.59
C PHE A 189 15.51 5.96 -7.59
N LYS A 190 14.24 6.38 -7.54
CA LYS A 190 13.72 7.43 -8.42
C LYS A 190 14.37 8.79 -8.15
N ILE A 191 14.56 9.15 -6.88
CA ILE A 191 15.25 10.40 -6.52
C ILE A 191 16.70 10.37 -7.05
N LEU A 192 17.45 9.30 -6.81
CA LEU A 192 18.82 9.17 -7.29
C LEU A 192 18.91 9.23 -8.81
N HIS A 193 17.99 8.58 -9.52
CA HIS A 193 17.89 8.64 -10.96
C HIS A 193 17.71 10.08 -11.47
N LEU A 194 16.79 10.85 -10.86
CA LEU A 194 16.58 12.25 -11.21
C LEU A 194 17.78 13.14 -10.88
N LEU A 195 18.42 12.93 -9.73
CA LEU A 195 19.63 13.68 -9.36
C LEU A 195 20.78 13.40 -10.32
N GLN A 196 20.91 12.18 -10.85
CA GLN A 196 21.92 11.85 -11.85
C GLN A 196 21.67 12.54 -13.20
N LEU A 197 20.39 12.65 -13.61
CA LEU A 197 20.03 13.26 -14.88
C LEU A 197 20.02 14.79 -14.84
N TYR A 198 19.59 15.40 -13.73
CA TYR A 198 19.27 16.83 -13.64
C TYR A 198 19.90 17.56 -12.44
N GLY A 199 20.58 16.86 -11.54
CA GLY A 199 21.12 17.44 -10.30
C GLY A 199 22.45 18.19 -10.45
N ALA A 200 23.06 18.19 -11.64
CA ALA A 200 24.29 18.91 -11.94
C ALA A 200 24.02 20.18 -12.77
N HIS A 201 23.25 21.12 -12.19
CA HIS A 201 23.06 22.47 -12.72
C HIS A 201 23.05 23.49 -11.60
#